data_AF-A0A7K2M6Q0-F1
#
_entry.id   AF-A0A7K2M6Q0-F1
#
_cell.length_a   1.000
_cell.length_b   1.000
_cell.length_c   1.000
_cell.angle_alpha   90.00
_cell.angle_beta   90.00
_cell.angle_gamma   90.00
#
_symmetry.space_group_name_H-M   'P 1'
#
loop_
_entity.id
_entity.type
_entity.pdbx_description
1 polymer ?
#
loop_
_entity_poly.entity_id
_entity_poly.type
_entity_poly.pdbx_seq_one_letter_code
_entity_poly.pdbx_strand_id
1 'polypeptide(L)' 'MTGTGTVTNWAGNVAYTAKEVHRPESAGALRALVAGSAKVRALGSGHSFNEIADPGPDG' A
#
# COMPACT_ATOMS: atom_id res chain seq x y z
N MET A 1 4.92 -14.48 4.54
CA MET A 1 6.17 -14.01 3.89
C MET A 1 6.07 -12.50 3.71
N THR A 2 6.71 -11.73 4.58
CA THR A 2 6.88 -10.27 4.45
C THR A 2 8.10 -10.02 3.56
N GLY A 3 7.90 -9.83 2.27
CA GLY A 3 8.98 -9.47 1.35
C GLY A 3 9.29 -7.98 1.46
N THR A 4 10.50 -7.64 1.89
CA THR A 4 11.05 -6.28 1.92
C THR A 4 11.51 -5.85 0.52
N GLY A 5 10.59 -5.84 -0.45
CA GLY A 5 10.85 -5.32 -1.79
C GLY A 5 10.28 -3.92 -1.93
N THR A 6 11.03 -2.99 -2.51
CA THR A 6 10.51 -1.68 -2.90
C THR A 6 9.31 -1.87 -3.81
N VAL A 7 8.15 -1.37 -3.40
CA VAL A 7 6.92 -1.48 -4.17
C VAL A 7 6.86 -0.29 -5.11
N THR A 8 6.78 -0.57 -6.42
CA THR A 8 6.61 0.49 -7.42
C THR A 8 5.22 0.46 -8.01
N ASN A 9 4.83 1.55 -8.68
CA ASN A 9 3.73 1.50 -9.63
C ASN A 9 4.07 0.53 -10.79
N TRP A 10 3.07 0.23 -11.63
CA TRP A 10 3.23 -0.71 -12.73
C TRP A 10 4.33 -0.30 -13.73
N ALA A 11 4.45 1.01 -13.99
CA ALA A 11 5.46 1.54 -14.91
C ALA A 11 6.87 1.66 -14.30
N GLY A 12 7.03 1.40 -12.99
CA GLY A 12 8.30 1.47 -12.28
C GLY A 12 8.85 2.88 -12.02
N ASN A 13 8.15 3.94 -12.44
CA ASN A 13 8.61 5.32 -12.29
C ASN A 13 8.24 5.97 -10.94
N VAL A 14 7.39 5.32 -10.14
CA VAL A 14 7.05 5.75 -8.78
C VAL A 14 7.38 4.62 -7.82
N ALA A 15 8.24 4.88 -6.84
CA ALA A 15 8.51 3.98 -5.72
C ALA A 15 7.73 4.47 -4.50
N TYR A 16 6.89 3.61 -3.92
CA TYR A 16 6.10 3.95 -2.74
C TYR A 16 6.96 3.87 -1.48
N THR A 17 6.70 4.76 -0.53
CA THR A 17 7.39 4.80 0.76
C THR A 17 6.77 3.87 1.82
N ALA A 18 5.66 3.21 1.48
CA ALA A 18 4.94 2.27 2.33
C ALA A 18 5.88 1.27 3.01
N LYS A 19 5.76 1.13 4.34
CA LYS A 19 6.56 0.16 5.11
C LYS A 19 6.19 -1.28 4.78
N GLU A 20 4.90 -1.53 4.60
CA GLU A 20 4.35 -2.87 4.34
C GLU A 20 3.17 -2.81 3.36
N VAL A 21 2.96 -3.90 2.62
CA VAL A 21 1.76 -4.08 1.77
C VAL A 21 0.93 -5.23 2.30
N HIS A 22 -0.25 -4.89 2.80
CA HIS A 22 -1.23 -5.86 3.27
C HIS A 22 -2.16 -6.31 2.14
N ARG A 23 -2.53 -7.59 2.15
CA ARG A 23 -3.48 -8.22 1.21
C ARG A 23 -4.59 -8.92 2.01
N PRO A 24 -5.56 -8.17 2.57
CA PRO A 24 -6.61 -8.76 3.37
C PRO A 24 -7.54 -9.64 2.51
N GLU A 25 -7.80 -10.87 2.98
CA GLU A 25 -8.64 -11.86 2.26
C GLU A 25 -10.12 -11.78 2.62
N SER A 26 -10.50 -10.81 3.47
CA SER A 26 -11.90 -10.58 3.84
C SER A 26 -12.15 -9.12 4.19
N ALA A 27 -13.42 -8.73 4.12
CA ALA A 27 -13.85 -7.41 4.57
C ALA A 27 -13.60 -7.18 6.07
N GLY A 28 -13.69 -8.23 6.89
CA GLY A 28 -13.39 -8.15 8.33
C GLY A 28 -11.92 -7.83 8.59
N ALA A 29 -11.01 -8.53 7.90
CA ALA A 29 -9.58 -8.26 7.99
C ALA A 29 -9.23 -6.85 7.49
N LEU A 30 -9.84 -6.41 6.39
CA LEU A 30 -9.66 -5.04 5.88
C LEU A 30 -10.13 -3.99 6.91
N ARG A 31 -11.29 -4.19 7.55
CA ARG A 31 -11.81 -3.27 8.58
C ARG A 31 -10.87 -3.17 9.77
N ALA A 32 -10.39 -4.31 10.27
CA ALA A 32 -9.46 -4.35 11.41
C ALA A 32 -8.16 -3.60 11.08
N LEU A 33 -7.63 -3.78 9.87
CA LEU A 33 -6.45 -3.06 9.40
C LEU A 33 -6.70 -1.55 9.34
N VAL A 34 -7.77 -1.12 8.68
CA VAL A 34 -8.09 0.32 8.56
C VAL A 34 -8.28 0.95 9.94
N ALA A 35 -8.94 0.27 10.87
CA ALA A 35 -9.16 0.77 12.23
C ALA A 35 -7.87 0.85 13.07
N GLY A 36 -6.88 0.01 12.78
CA GLY A 36 -5.61 -0.06 13.53
C GLY A 36 -4.48 0.79 12.95
N SER A 37 -4.66 1.39 11.78
CA SER A 37 -3.61 2.14 11.07
C SER A 37 -3.78 3.65 11.19
N ALA A 38 -2.69 4.37 11.42
CA ALA A 38 -2.70 5.84 11.42
C ALA A 38 -2.97 6.43 10.03
N LYS A 39 -2.43 5.78 8.98
CA LYS A 39 -2.62 6.17 7.58
C LYS A 39 -2.57 4.93 6.69
N VAL A 40 -3.45 4.88 5.70
CA VAL A 40 -3.49 3.80 4.70
C VAL A 40 -3.86 4.36 3.33
N ARG A 41 -3.38 3.71 2.28
CA ARG A 41 -3.81 3.93 0.89
C ARG A 41 -4.11 2.60 0.24
N ALA A 42 -5.06 2.59 -0.68
CA ALA A 42 -5.37 1.41 -1.48
C ALA A 42 -4.44 1.38 -2.71
N LEU A 43 -3.79 0.23 -2.93
CA LEU A 43 -3.05 -0.05 -4.15
C LEU A 43 -3.89 -0.98 -5.04
N GLY A 44 -4.38 -0.45 -6.16
CA GLY A 44 -5.06 -1.23 -7.20
C GLY A 44 -4.07 -1.90 -8.16
N SER A 45 -4.32 -1.77 -9.46
CA SER A 45 -3.42 -2.28 -10.51
C SER A 45 -2.11 -1.50 -10.68
N GLY A 46 -1.95 -0.36 -9.97
CA GLY A 46 -0.72 0.44 -10.01
C GLY A 46 -0.55 1.29 -11.28
N HIS A 47 -1.62 1.56 -12.04
CA HIS A 47 -1.57 2.34 -13.29
C HIS A 47 -1.66 3.88 -13.11
N SER A 48 -1.44 4.38 -11.89
CA SER A 48 -1.18 5.81 -11.67
C SER A 48 0.30 6.13 -11.94
N PHE A 49 0.57 7.35 -12.41
CA PHE A 49 1.92 7.85 -12.68
C PHE A 49 2.36 8.92 -11.67
N ASN A 50 1.68 8.98 -10.52
CA ASN A 50 1.93 9.91 -9.42
C ASN A 50 1.85 9.17 -8.08
N GLU A 51 2.07 9.90 -6.99
CA GLU A 51 2.12 9.38 -5.62
C GLU A 51 0.74 9.14 -4.99
N ILE A 52 -0.35 9.10 -5.78
CA ILE A 52 -1.70 8.97 -5.21
C ILE A 52 -1.88 7.70 -4.37
N ALA A 53 -1.16 6.62 -4.68
CA ALA A 53 -1.22 5.38 -3.91
C ALA A 53 -0.19 5.30 -2.77
N ASP A 54 0.66 6.30 -2.58
CA ASP A 54 1.66 6.32 -1.52
C ASP A 54 1.05 6.76 -0.17
N PRO A 55 1.08 5.91 0.88
CA PRO A 55 0.66 6.34 2.21
C PRO A 55 1.69 7.29 2.86
N GLY A 56 2.90 7.41 2.34
CA GLY A 56 3.97 8.15 3.02
C GLY A 56 4.67 7.28 4.08
N PRO A 57 5.72 7.82 4.74
CA PRO A 57 6.56 7.06 5.67
C PRO A 57 5.84 6.59 6.96
N ASP A 58 4.69 7.19 7.28
CA ASP A 58 3.89 6.86 8.46
C ASP A 58 2.78 5.84 8.21
N GLY A 59 2.69 5.26 7.00
CA GLY A 59 1.73 4.21 6.67
C GLY A 59 2.31 3.07 5.84
#